data_AF-K2PE62-F1
#
_entry.id   AF-K2PE62-F1
#
_cell.length_a   1.000
_cell.length_b   1.000
_cell.length_c   1.000
_cell.angle_alpha   90.00
_cell.angle_beta   90.00
_cell.angle_gamma   90.00
#
_symmetry.space_group_name_H-M   'P 1'
#
loop_
_entity.id
_entity.type
_entity.pdbx_description
1 polymer ?
#
loop_
_entity_poly.entity_id
_entity_poly.type
_entity_poly.pdbx_seq_one_letter_code
_entity_poly.pdbx_strand_id
1 'polypeptide(L)'
;MRCPLERSHTRLRSLLFFFFIFFWVCACVFCVLWFCVVRVSTEEGFCMSVEEGGKASFSDKSNGLSAQEELRQLQEKTNAWKQSVAIQLGEAAKKNKQLRDELKEAENNHEKEMSALRVQLDKEFRERTNLKDEEINKLQREMTHLREEKRRMAEEHKRELEETVIRVRENSQRENASKTRTDLEQREVELRQLRDTIEQRERALAQAEHEATVAKTSLDRLGEQYRELLSVMTHDEGQSVRDEDASDGRSASQHMANWSDAAHRQLLETARSELRSLEERCAEKLREAQGMHETELQRLMEDVYQREEQLMTLQALLRQAQHEAETANQRIAAAGVEKERSEQRLAEKVAALSKELANRMEQSQQLNVEVERLQRELSLQEALVHSLEEEARIREEAFTSLTLSEDNRQLVQGLQEALQKSREEAELWHSRYEEVMQETTNKSVFVPFGGGRDSSPDRFVLSEIAQREEALATEAARLESKARLLKSTEARLEELKRSIASQANFILQQRESGDDVHRRDTEIFEKERRGGSFFASQRRYLQMIREKQGDTCIFLLRRLASYFVFMRLRVALPLLLFIVCTFLIFFFQ
;
A
#
# COMPACT_ATOMS: atom_id res chain seq x y z
N MET A 1 -53.09 2.55 4.37
CA MET A 1 -51.88 3.29 3.94
C MET A 1 -50.72 2.31 3.95
N ARG A 2 -50.23 1.87 2.77
CA ARG A 2 -49.07 0.97 2.66
C ARG A 2 -47.84 1.79 2.25
N CYS A 3 -46.74 1.56 2.96
CA CYS A 3 -45.50 2.34 2.89
C CYS A 3 -44.93 2.45 1.46
N PRO A 4 -44.57 3.66 1.00
CA PRO A 4 -44.01 3.89 -0.34
C PRO A 4 -42.57 3.35 -0.52
N LEU A 5 -41.92 2.81 0.52
CA LEU A 5 -40.56 2.28 0.44
C LEU A 5 -40.43 0.90 -0.23
N GLU A 6 -41.49 0.08 -0.31
CA GLU A 6 -41.39 -1.25 -0.96
C GLU A 6 -41.46 -1.18 -2.49
N ARG A 7 -42.00 -0.10 -3.06
CA ARG A 7 -42.12 0.07 -4.53
C ARG A 7 -40.82 0.51 -5.20
N SER A 8 -39.88 1.11 -4.46
CA SER A 8 -38.58 1.52 -5.02
C SER A 8 -37.62 0.33 -5.16
N HIS A 9 -37.65 -0.62 -4.24
CA HIS A 9 -36.79 -1.81 -4.27
C HIS A 9 -37.13 -2.79 -5.41
N THR A 10 -38.42 -2.92 -5.74
CA THR A 10 -38.87 -3.78 -6.86
C THR A 10 -38.49 -3.20 -8.22
N ARG A 11 -38.56 -1.88 -8.39
CA ARG A 11 -38.11 -1.20 -9.62
C ARG A 11 -36.59 -1.25 -9.80
N LEU A 12 -35.81 -1.14 -8.73
CA LEU A 12 -34.36 -1.24 -8.80
C LEU A 12 -33.91 -2.66 -9.18
N ARG A 13 -34.58 -3.70 -8.64
CA ARG A 13 -34.33 -5.10 -9.03
C ARG A 13 -34.67 -5.37 -10.49
N SER A 14 -35.78 -4.81 -10.99
CA SER A 14 -36.17 -4.97 -12.39
C SER A 14 -35.19 -4.30 -13.36
N LEU A 15 -34.66 -3.13 -13.00
CA LEU A 15 -33.63 -2.43 -13.79
C LEU A 15 -32.30 -3.17 -13.79
N LEU A 16 -31.86 -3.68 -12.63
CA LEU A 16 -30.65 -4.49 -12.55
C LEU A 16 -30.78 -5.78 -13.37
N PHE A 17 -31.96 -6.41 -13.38
CA PHE A 17 -32.24 -7.59 -14.18
C PHE A 17 -32.17 -7.31 -15.68
N PHE A 18 -32.73 -6.18 -16.14
CA PHE A 18 -32.62 -5.75 -17.54
C PHE A 18 -31.18 -5.46 -17.97
N PHE A 19 -30.39 -4.80 -17.11
CA PHE A 19 -28.97 -4.56 -17.39
C PHE A 19 -28.18 -5.88 -17.48
N PHE A 20 -28.51 -6.86 -16.64
CA PHE A 20 -27.85 -8.16 -16.66
C PHE A 20 -28.15 -8.94 -17.95
N ILE A 21 -29.41 -8.95 -18.40
CA ILE A 21 -29.81 -9.59 -19.66
C ILE A 21 -29.13 -8.91 -20.85
N PHE A 22 -29.11 -7.58 -20.89
CA PHE A 22 -28.47 -6.84 -21.98
C PHE A 22 -26.98 -7.14 -22.08
N PHE A 23 -26.27 -7.18 -20.94
CA PHE A 23 -24.85 -7.48 -20.91
C PHE A 23 -24.55 -8.93 -21.35
N TRP A 24 -25.40 -9.88 -20.95
CA TRP A 24 -25.27 -11.29 -21.32
C TRP A 24 -25.47 -11.52 -22.83
N VAL A 25 -26.48 -10.88 -23.43
CA VAL A 25 -26.72 -10.96 -24.88
C VAL A 25 -25.55 -10.36 -25.67
N CYS A 26 -24.99 -9.22 -25.24
CA CYS A 26 -23.81 -8.64 -25.89
C CYS A 26 -22.57 -9.55 -25.80
N ALA A 27 -22.35 -10.23 -24.68
CA ALA A 27 -21.24 -11.17 -24.52
C ALA A 27 -21.38 -12.40 -25.44
N CYS A 28 -22.59 -12.96 -25.55
CA CYS A 28 -22.84 -14.09 -26.45
C CYS A 28 -22.59 -13.74 -27.93
N VAL A 29 -23.03 -12.56 -28.37
CA VAL A 29 -22.80 -12.11 -29.77
C VAL A 29 -21.31 -11.94 -30.05
N PHE A 30 -20.53 -11.43 -29.08
CA PHE A 30 -19.09 -11.25 -29.23
C PHE A 30 -18.33 -12.59 -29.31
N CYS A 31 -18.71 -13.60 -28.51
CA CYS A 31 -18.11 -14.93 -28.57
C CYS A 31 -18.34 -15.63 -29.93
N VAL A 32 -19.54 -15.51 -30.50
CA VAL A 32 -19.84 -16.11 -31.82
C VAL A 32 -19.02 -15.46 -32.92
N LEU A 33 -18.91 -14.13 -32.92
CA LEU A 33 -18.07 -13.38 -33.87
C LEU A 33 -16.59 -13.75 -33.75
N TRP A 34 -16.07 -13.91 -32.53
CA TRP A 34 -14.68 -14.31 -32.31
C TRP A 34 -14.40 -15.73 -32.84
N PHE A 35 -15.32 -16.67 -32.60
CA PHE A 35 -15.16 -18.05 -33.03
C PHE A 35 -15.22 -18.20 -34.56
N CYS A 36 -16.05 -17.38 -35.23
CA CYS A 36 -16.09 -17.32 -36.69
C CYS A 36 -14.79 -16.76 -37.30
N VAL A 37 -14.14 -15.78 -36.65
CA VAL A 37 -12.89 -15.19 -37.16
C VAL A 37 -11.70 -16.15 -36.98
N VAL A 38 -11.63 -16.89 -35.87
CA VAL A 38 -10.52 -17.83 -35.61
C VAL A 38 -10.58 -19.07 -36.52
N ARG A 39 -11.79 -19.52 -36.88
CA ARG A 39 -11.96 -20.70 -37.74
C ARG A 39 -11.58 -20.46 -39.20
N VAL A 40 -11.62 -19.21 -39.67
CA VAL A 40 -11.25 -18.86 -41.05
C VAL A 40 -9.72 -18.77 -41.24
N SER A 41 -8.93 -18.67 -40.16
CA SER A 41 -7.46 -18.54 -40.24
C SER A 41 -6.67 -19.85 -40.10
N THR A 42 -7.31 -21.02 -40.03
CA THR A 42 -6.63 -22.30 -39.75
C THR A 42 -6.72 -23.37 -40.85
N GLU A 43 -7.23 -23.05 -42.04
CA GLU A 43 -7.40 -24.01 -43.15
C GLU A 43 -6.43 -23.85 -44.35
N GLU A 44 -5.31 -23.14 -44.20
CA GLU A 44 -4.26 -23.08 -45.24
C GLU A 44 -2.95 -23.71 -44.75
N GLY A 45 -2.73 -24.98 -45.08
CA GLY A 45 -1.39 -25.57 -44.98
C GLY A 45 -1.33 -27.09 -45.02
N PHE A 46 -0.59 -27.58 -46.02
CA PHE A 46 0.09 -28.88 -46.06
C PHE A 46 -0.65 -30.11 -46.64
N CYS A 47 -0.55 -30.27 -47.97
CA CYS A 47 -0.60 -31.57 -48.63
C CYS A 47 0.72 -31.80 -49.39
N MET A 48 1.61 -32.63 -48.84
CA MET A 48 2.70 -33.25 -49.60
C MET A 48 2.14 -34.49 -50.31
N SER A 49 2.13 -34.45 -51.65
CA SER A 49 1.80 -35.59 -52.50
C SER A 49 3.03 -36.45 -52.71
N VAL A 50 3.01 -37.67 -52.20
CA VAL A 50 3.96 -38.75 -52.51
C VAL A 50 3.45 -39.42 -53.79
N GLU A 51 4.16 -39.22 -54.90
CA GLU A 51 3.96 -40.02 -56.12
C GLU A 51 4.88 -41.26 -56.09
N GLU A 52 4.31 -42.38 -55.68
CA GLU A 52 4.76 -43.72 -56.05
C GLU A 52 4.03 -44.17 -57.32
N GLY A 53 4.70 -44.93 -58.19
CA GLY A 53 4.01 -45.93 -59.02
C GLY A 53 4.26 -45.92 -60.52
N GLY A 54 5.44 -46.42 -60.90
CA GLY A 54 5.62 -47.49 -61.90
C GLY A 54 4.80 -47.48 -63.20
N LYS A 55 5.49 -47.22 -64.32
CA LYS A 55 5.19 -47.84 -65.62
C LYS A 55 6.48 -48.21 -66.35
N ALA A 56 6.95 -49.44 -66.13
CA ALA A 56 7.87 -50.11 -67.04
C ALA A 56 7.08 -51.16 -67.82
N SER A 57 6.74 -50.84 -69.08
CA SER A 57 6.24 -51.80 -70.05
C SER A 57 7.44 -52.55 -70.66
N PHE A 58 7.77 -53.73 -70.14
CA PHE A 58 8.57 -54.70 -70.88
C PHE A 58 7.63 -55.50 -71.78
N SER A 59 7.54 -55.12 -73.06
CA SER A 59 6.99 -56.01 -74.08
C SER A 59 8.12 -56.95 -74.53
N ASP A 60 8.05 -58.20 -74.11
CA ASP A 60 8.88 -59.28 -74.62
C ASP A 60 8.57 -59.51 -76.11
N LYS A 61 9.46 -59.02 -76.98
CA LYS A 61 9.69 -59.60 -78.30
C LYS A 61 10.92 -60.49 -78.17
N SER A 62 10.69 -61.78 -77.97
CA SER A 62 11.70 -62.83 -78.08
C SER A 62 12.18 -62.91 -79.54
N ASN A 63 13.10 -62.03 -79.90
CA ASN A 63 13.92 -62.24 -81.08
C ASN A 63 14.91 -63.35 -80.73
N GLY A 64 14.88 -64.46 -81.47
CA GLY A 64 15.77 -65.60 -81.31
C GLY A 64 17.23 -65.20 -81.52
N LEU A 65 17.83 -64.63 -80.48
CA LEU A 65 19.24 -64.37 -80.37
C LEU A 65 19.89 -65.63 -79.79
N SER A 66 21.08 -65.97 -80.28
CA SER A 66 21.92 -67.02 -79.71
C SER A 66 22.07 -66.75 -78.20
N ALA A 67 22.02 -67.79 -77.37
CA ALA A 67 22.14 -67.69 -75.90
C ALA A 67 23.37 -66.88 -75.44
N GLN A 68 24.40 -66.78 -76.29
CA GLN A 68 25.58 -65.96 -76.07
C GLN A 68 25.34 -64.45 -76.20
N GLU A 69 24.46 -64.02 -77.10
CA GLU A 69 24.10 -62.60 -77.29
C GLU A 69 23.16 -62.11 -76.19
N GLU A 70 22.26 -62.96 -75.70
CA GLU A 70 21.40 -62.65 -74.55
C GLU A 70 22.20 -62.48 -73.26
N LEU A 71 23.21 -63.34 -73.04
CA LEU A 71 24.14 -63.23 -71.92
C LEU A 71 24.91 -61.91 -71.96
N ARG A 72 25.35 -61.50 -73.16
CA ARG A 72 26.03 -60.22 -73.37
C ARG A 72 25.12 -59.03 -73.11
N GLN A 73 23.87 -59.04 -73.58
CA GLN A 73 22.89 -57.99 -73.30
C GLN A 73 22.52 -57.91 -71.81
N LEU A 74 22.41 -59.05 -71.12
CA LEU A 74 22.18 -59.09 -69.68
C LEU A 74 23.39 -58.55 -68.90
N GLN A 75 24.62 -58.84 -69.33
CA GLN A 75 25.82 -58.23 -68.75
C GLN A 75 25.86 -56.71 -68.98
N GLU A 76 25.55 -56.22 -70.19
CA GLU A 76 25.50 -54.79 -70.48
C GLU A 76 24.41 -54.09 -69.65
N LYS A 77 23.20 -54.66 -69.54
CA LYS A 77 22.13 -54.14 -68.67
C LYS A 77 22.52 -54.16 -67.19
N THR A 78 23.19 -55.22 -66.72
CA THR A 78 23.67 -55.33 -65.34
C THR A 78 24.75 -54.28 -65.05
N ASN A 79 25.65 -54.04 -66.00
CA ASN A 79 26.69 -53.02 -65.85
C ASN A 79 26.09 -51.60 -65.88
N ALA A 80 25.13 -51.33 -66.76
CA ALA A 80 24.40 -50.07 -66.78
C ALA A 80 23.61 -49.83 -65.48
N TRP A 81 22.95 -50.87 -64.96
CA TRP A 81 22.27 -50.81 -63.66
C TRP A 81 23.26 -50.56 -62.51
N LYS A 82 24.40 -51.26 -62.47
CA LYS A 82 25.47 -51.03 -61.48
C LYS A 82 25.99 -49.58 -61.53
N GLN A 83 26.21 -49.04 -62.72
CA GLN A 83 26.62 -47.64 -62.89
C GLN A 83 25.54 -46.66 -62.41
N SER A 84 24.28 -46.89 -62.75
CA SER A 84 23.16 -46.07 -62.28
C SER A 84 23.01 -46.11 -60.75
N VAL A 85 23.09 -47.29 -60.15
CA VAL A 85 23.05 -47.45 -58.68
C VAL A 85 24.26 -46.78 -58.02
N ALA A 86 25.46 -46.90 -58.60
CA ALA A 86 26.64 -46.22 -58.08
C ALA A 86 26.49 -44.68 -58.12
N ILE A 87 25.90 -44.13 -59.20
CA ILE A 87 25.59 -42.70 -59.31
C ILE A 87 24.54 -42.30 -58.26
N GLN A 88 23.45 -43.07 -58.12
CA GLN A 88 22.40 -42.80 -57.13
C GLN A 88 22.92 -42.86 -55.69
N LEU A 89 23.75 -43.86 -55.36
CA LEU A 89 24.42 -43.95 -54.05
C LEU A 89 25.39 -42.79 -53.83
N GLY A 90 26.13 -42.37 -54.87
CA GLY A 90 27.01 -41.21 -54.83
C GLY A 90 26.25 -39.90 -54.60
N GLU A 91 25.12 -39.70 -55.29
CA GLU A 91 24.24 -38.55 -55.10
C GLU A 91 23.57 -38.56 -53.72
N ALA A 92 23.11 -39.71 -53.25
CA ALA A 92 22.55 -39.88 -51.91
C ALA A 92 23.60 -39.59 -50.83
N ALA A 93 24.84 -40.05 -51.00
CA ALA A 93 25.94 -39.74 -50.09
C ALA A 93 26.28 -38.24 -50.08
N LYS A 94 26.29 -37.57 -51.24
CA LYS A 94 26.49 -36.12 -51.33
C LYS A 94 25.37 -35.34 -50.64
N LYS A 95 24.10 -35.72 -50.86
CA LYS A 95 22.94 -35.12 -50.18
C LYS A 95 23.00 -35.34 -48.67
N ASN A 96 23.35 -36.54 -48.22
CA ASN A 96 23.49 -36.83 -46.79
C ASN A 96 24.60 -35.98 -46.16
N LYS A 97 25.74 -35.82 -46.84
CA LYS A 97 26.80 -34.92 -46.40
C LYS A 97 26.31 -33.46 -46.31
N GLN A 98 25.64 -32.97 -47.34
CA GLN A 98 25.08 -31.61 -47.35
C GLN A 98 24.09 -31.40 -46.19
N LEU A 99 23.17 -32.33 -45.95
CA LEU A 99 22.22 -32.24 -44.84
C LEU A 99 22.91 -32.26 -43.47
N ARG A 100 24.02 -33.00 -43.31
CA ARG A 100 24.82 -32.96 -42.07
C ARG A 100 25.52 -31.62 -41.88
N ASP A 101 26.04 -31.03 -42.96
CA ASP A 101 26.68 -29.72 -42.92
C ASP A 101 25.65 -28.61 -42.62
N GLU A 102 24.46 -28.67 -43.24
CA GLU A 102 23.32 -27.77 -42.96
C GLU A 102 22.80 -27.93 -41.52
N LEU A 103 22.69 -29.16 -41.01
CA LEU A 103 22.31 -29.42 -39.62
C LEU A 103 23.33 -28.79 -38.66
N LYS A 104 24.63 -28.97 -38.92
CA LYS A 104 25.70 -28.41 -38.11
C LYS A 104 25.71 -26.87 -38.15
N GLU A 105 25.44 -26.28 -39.31
CA GLU A 105 25.29 -24.83 -39.42
C GLU A 105 24.06 -24.31 -38.67
N ALA A 106 22.93 -25.00 -38.76
CA ALA A 106 21.72 -24.67 -38.02
C ALA A 106 21.92 -24.78 -36.49
N GLU A 107 22.59 -25.82 -36.01
CA GLU A 107 22.96 -25.99 -34.59
C GLU A 107 23.86 -24.85 -34.11
N ASN A 108 24.91 -24.52 -34.88
CA ASN A 108 25.81 -23.40 -34.54
C ASN A 108 25.09 -22.05 -34.52
N ASN A 109 24.16 -21.81 -35.45
CA ASN A 109 23.37 -20.58 -35.49
C ASN A 109 22.39 -20.52 -34.31
N HIS A 110 21.74 -21.64 -33.98
CA HIS A 110 20.88 -21.73 -32.82
C HIS A 110 21.64 -21.46 -31.51
N GLU A 111 22.84 -22.00 -31.34
CA GLU A 111 23.67 -21.75 -30.16
C GLU A 111 24.10 -20.26 -30.06
N LYS A 112 24.42 -19.63 -31.18
CA LYS A 112 24.71 -18.18 -31.24
C LYS A 112 23.49 -17.34 -30.87
N GLU A 113 22.31 -17.68 -31.37
CA GLU A 113 21.07 -16.99 -31.02
C GLU A 113 20.73 -17.16 -29.53
N MET A 114 20.87 -18.37 -28.99
CA MET A 114 20.63 -18.65 -27.58
C MET A 114 21.62 -17.92 -26.67
N SER A 115 22.89 -17.85 -27.03
CA SER A 115 23.89 -17.06 -26.29
C SER A 115 23.62 -15.55 -26.37
N ALA A 116 23.23 -15.04 -27.55
CA ALA A 116 22.82 -13.65 -27.71
C ALA A 116 21.60 -13.29 -26.83
N LEU A 117 20.58 -14.17 -26.80
CA LEU A 117 19.40 -14.00 -25.96
C LEU A 117 19.75 -14.02 -24.47
N ARG A 118 20.65 -14.91 -24.02
CA ARG A 118 21.13 -14.93 -22.62
C ARG A 118 21.81 -13.60 -22.25
N VAL A 119 22.69 -13.08 -23.10
CA VAL A 119 23.37 -11.80 -22.87
C VAL A 119 22.38 -10.63 -22.84
N GLN A 120 21.37 -10.64 -23.73
CA GLN A 120 20.32 -9.62 -23.72
C GLN A 120 19.49 -9.68 -22.44
N LEU A 121 19.09 -10.87 -22.00
CA LEU A 121 18.32 -11.07 -20.78
C LEU A 121 19.10 -10.57 -19.55
N ASP A 122 20.38 -10.91 -19.45
CA ASP A 122 21.27 -10.43 -18.38
C ASP A 122 21.42 -8.91 -18.38
N LYS A 123 21.49 -8.30 -19.57
CA LYS A 123 21.54 -6.84 -19.71
C LYS A 123 20.24 -6.20 -19.24
N GLU A 124 19.08 -6.71 -19.66
CA GLU A 124 17.77 -6.20 -19.23
C GLU A 124 17.57 -6.37 -17.72
N PHE A 125 18.02 -7.50 -17.14
CA PHE A 125 17.96 -7.70 -15.69
C PHE A 125 18.84 -6.70 -14.94
N ARG A 126 20.07 -6.46 -15.39
CA ARG A 126 20.95 -5.44 -14.79
C ARG A 126 20.35 -4.04 -14.91
N GLU A 127 19.84 -3.66 -16.08
CA GLU A 127 19.20 -2.35 -16.28
C GLU A 127 17.96 -2.16 -15.39
N ARG A 128 17.09 -3.17 -15.28
CA ARG A 128 15.93 -3.11 -14.37
C ARG A 128 16.34 -3.06 -12.90
N THR A 129 17.43 -3.72 -12.53
CA THR A 129 17.97 -3.69 -11.17
C THR A 129 18.53 -2.31 -10.84
N ASN A 130 19.35 -1.75 -11.74
CA ASN A 130 19.89 -0.40 -11.61
C ASN A 130 18.80 0.66 -11.49
N LEU A 131 17.75 0.59 -12.33
CA LEU A 131 16.61 1.52 -12.24
C LEU A 131 15.87 1.41 -10.91
N LYS A 132 15.67 0.20 -10.39
CA LYS A 132 15.07 0.01 -9.07
C LYS A 132 15.96 0.57 -7.95
N ASP A 133 17.27 0.37 -8.04
CA ASP A 133 18.22 0.91 -7.05
C ASP A 133 18.26 2.44 -7.11
N GLU A 134 18.18 3.04 -8.30
CA GLU A 134 18.05 4.49 -8.48
C GLU A 134 16.75 5.04 -7.88
N GLU A 135 15.62 4.35 -8.08
CA GLU A 135 14.33 4.70 -7.47
C GLU A 135 14.36 4.59 -5.95
N ILE A 136 14.93 3.49 -5.41
CA ILE A 136 15.12 3.29 -3.96
C ILE A 136 15.98 4.43 -3.40
N ASN A 137 17.11 4.73 -4.05
CA ASN A 137 18.00 5.82 -3.63
C ASN A 137 17.31 7.19 -3.69
N LYS A 138 16.48 7.44 -4.71
CA LYS A 138 15.70 8.67 -4.83
C LYS A 138 14.68 8.78 -3.68
N LEU A 139 13.91 7.73 -3.42
CA LEU A 139 12.94 7.71 -2.32
C LEU A 139 13.61 7.84 -0.96
N GLN A 140 14.78 7.25 -0.75
CA GLN A 140 15.57 7.43 0.46
C GLN A 140 15.98 8.89 0.65
N ARG A 141 16.46 9.58 -0.41
CA ARG A 141 16.80 11.02 -0.36
C ARG A 141 15.59 11.90 -0.07
N GLU A 142 14.45 11.63 -0.70
CA GLU A 142 13.20 12.36 -0.43
C GLU A 142 12.74 12.16 1.02
N MET A 143 12.87 10.95 1.54
CA MET A 143 12.51 10.62 2.92
C MET A 143 13.44 11.31 3.93
N THR A 144 14.76 11.37 3.67
CA THR A 144 15.69 12.15 4.50
C THR A 144 15.40 13.64 4.46
N HIS A 145 15.08 14.19 3.28
CA HIS A 145 14.68 15.59 3.12
C HIS A 145 13.43 15.91 3.94
N LEU A 146 12.37 15.10 3.85
CA LEU A 146 11.14 15.29 4.62
C LEU A 146 11.38 15.19 6.14
N ARG A 147 12.32 14.34 6.59
CA ARG A 147 12.73 14.27 8.00
C ARG A 147 13.48 15.53 8.44
N GLU A 148 14.28 16.15 7.58
CA GLU A 148 14.95 17.42 7.85
C GLU A 148 13.97 18.58 7.87
N GLU A 149 13.05 18.65 6.91
CA GLU A 149 11.98 19.65 6.86
C GLU A 149 11.08 19.57 8.10
N LYS A 150 10.65 18.36 8.50
CA LYS A 150 9.91 18.16 9.75
C LYS A 150 10.68 18.64 10.97
N ARG A 151 12.01 18.42 11.02
CA ARG A 151 12.86 18.92 12.12
C ARG A 151 12.92 20.46 12.11
N ARG A 152 13.12 21.08 10.95
CA ARG A 152 13.12 22.55 10.81
C ARG A 152 11.81 23.17 11.23
N MET A 153 10.67 22.63 10.77
CA MET A 153 9.34 23.11 11.16
C MET A 153 9.10 22.99 12.68
N ALA A 154 9.55 21.89 13.29
CA ALA A 154 9.44 21.71 14.74
C ALA A 154 10.31 22.71 15.52
N GLU A 155 11.52 22.99 15.04
CA GLU A 155 12.38 24.02 15.63
C GLU A 155 11.79 25.44 15.46
N GLU A 156 11.18 25.73 14.30
CA GLU A 156 10.51 27.00 14.04
C GLU A 156 9.30 27.21 14.95
N HIS A 157 8.39 26.23 15.03
CA HIS A 157 7.26 26.28 15.96
C HIS A 157 7.72 26.41 17.41
N LYS A 158 8.84 25.78 17.80
CA LYS A 158 9.41 25.94 19.14
C LYS A 158 9.88 27.38 19.38
N ARG A 159 10.57 28.01 18.41
CA ARG A 159 10.98 29.42 18.50
C ARG A 159 9.78 30.36 18.57
N GLU A 160 8.74 30.12 17.77
CA GLU A 160 7.50 30.92 17.79
C GLU A 160 6.77 30.79 19.14
N LEU A 161 6.73 29.58 19.73
CA LEU A 161 6.18 29.37 21.08
C LEU A 161 7.00 30.10 22.15
N GLU A 162 8.33 30.06 22.07
CA GLU A 162 9.19 30.81 22.98
C GLU A 162 8.96 32.34 22.84
N GLU A 163 8.83 32.84 21.61
CA GLU A 163 8.56 34.26 21.35
C GLU A 163 7.18 34.68 21.85
N THR A 164 6.14 33.88 21.61
CA THR A 164 4.79 34.16 22.12
C THR A 164 4.73 34.14 23.64
N VAL A 165 5.44 33.22 24.30
CA VAL A 165 5.57 33.20 25.77
C VAL A 165 6.25 34.47 26.28
N ILE A 166 7.32 34.94 25.63
CA ILE A 166 7.98 36.20 25.98
C ILE A 166 7.01 37.38 25.82
N ARG A 167 6.32 37.48 24.68
CA ARG A 167 5.33 38.55 24.42
C ARG A 167 4.19 38.56 25.44
N VAL A 168 3.67 37.39 25.82
CA VAL A 168 2.62 37.27 26.86
C VAL A 168 3.15 37.72 28.22
N ARG A 169 4.38 37.31 28.59
CA ARG A 169 5.01 37.74 29.84
C ARG A 169 5.20 39.26 29.88
N GLU A 170 5.70 39.85 28.80
CA GLU A 170 5.87 41.30 28.70
C GLU A 170 4.53 42.04 28.77
N ASN A 171 3.50 41.56 28.07
CA ASN A 171 2.17 42.17 28.10
C ASN A 171 1.53 42.07 29.49
N SER A 172 1.67 40.93 30.16
CA SER A 172 1.22 40.78 31.55
C SER A 172 1.95 41.73 32.50
N GLN A 173 3.26 41.93 32.32
CA GLN A 173 4.02 42.91 33.10
C GLN A 173 3.56 44.35 32.83
N ARG A 174 3.32 44.72 31.57
CA ARG A 174 2.79 46.04 31.20
C ARG A 174 1.39 46.27 31.78
N GLU A 175 0.52 45.28 31.69
CA GLU A 175 -0.85 45.33 32.25
C GLU A 175 -0.81 45.49 33.78
N ASN A 176 0.01 44.69 34.47
CA ASN A 176 0.18 44.81 35.93
C ASN A 176 0.72 46.19 36.31
N ALA A 177 1.74 46.70 35.61
CA ALA A 177 2.27 48.04 35.86
C ALA A 177 1.22 49.14 35.62
N SER A 178 0.38 48.99 34.58
CA SER A 178 -0.72 49.92 34.31
C SER A 178 -1.77 49.89 35.41
N LYS A 179 -2.19 48.70 35.86
CA LYS A 179 -3.14 48.53 36.98
C LYS A 179 -2.60 49.14 38.26
N THR A 180 -1.33 48.89 38.59
CA THR A 180 -0.73 49.50 39.80
C THR A 180 -0.68 51.02 39.72
N ARG A 181 -0.48 51.60 38.52
CA ARG A 181 -0.50 53.05 38.34
C ARG A 181 -1.91 53.61 38.50
N THR A 182 -2.91 53.01 37.88
CA THR A 182 -4.31 53.45 38.02
C THR A 182 -4.79 53.32 39.47
N ASP A 183 -4.40 52.26 40.18
CA ASP A 183 -4.74 52.07 41.59
C ASP A 183 -4.07 53.13 42.48
N LEU A 184 -2.82 53.50 42.19
CA LEU A 184 -2.11 54.58 42.90
C LEU A 184 -2.75 55.94 42.62
N GLU A 185 -3.10 56.23 41.36
CA GLU A 185 -3.79 57.47 40.98
C GLU A 185 -5.15 57.58 41.67
N GLN A 186 -5.93 56.48 41.71
CA GLN A 186 -7.20 56.43 42.44
C GLN A 186 -7.01 56.71 43.93
N ARG A 187 -6.05 56.04 44.58
CA ARG A 187 -5.72 56.28 46.00
C ARG A 187 -5.25 57.70 46.26
N GLU A 188 -4.50 58.31 45.35
CA GLU A 188 -4.10 59.71 45.48
C GLU A 188 -5.30 60.66 45.38
N VAL A 189 -6.25 60.41 44.48
CA VAL A 189 -7.48 61.19 44.37
C VAL A 189 -8.33 61.05 45.63
N GLU A 190 -8.51 59.83 46.14
CA GLU A 190 -9.21 59.58 47.41
C GLU A 190 -8.53 60.29 48.58
N LEU A 191 -7.20 60.24 48.67
CA LEU A 191 -6.45 60.96 49.71
C LEU A 191 -6.60 62.48 49.61
N ARG A 192 -6.65 63.05 48.40
CA ARG A 192 -6.92 64.48 48.19
C ARG A 192 -8.33 64.84 48.65
N GLN A 193 -9.34 64.07 48.24
CA GLN A 193 -10.73 64.28 48.65
C GLN A 193 -10.88 64.21 50.18
N LEU A 194 -10.26 63.22 50.83
CA LEU A 194 -10.28 63.11 52.29
C LEU A 194 -9.63 64.32 52.96
N ARG A 195 -8.49 64.81 52.46
CA ARG A 195 -7.86 66.03 52.98
C ARG A 195 -8.76 67.25 52.84
N ASP A 196 -9.38 67.44 51.68
CA ASP A 196 -10.29 68.57 51.44
C ASP A 196 -11.49 68.51 52.40
N THR A 197 -12.05 67.31 52.63
CA THR A 197 -13.16 67.14 53.59
C THR A 197 -12.74 67.38 55.04
N ILE A 198 -11.53 66.98 55.43
CA ILE A 198 -10.99 67.26 56.78
C ILE A 198 -10.81 68.76 56.95
N GLU A 199 -10.18 69.43 55.99
CA GLU A 199 -9.93 70.87 56.05
C GLU A 199 -11.24 71.67 56.07
N GLN A 200 -12.25 71.26 55.31
CA GLN A 200 -13.59 71.85 55.38
C GLN A 200 -14.23 71.66 56.76
N ARG A 201 -14.14 70.47 57.35
CA ARG A 201 -14.67 70.20 58.69
C ARG A 201 -13.92 70.96 59.79
N GLU A 202 -12.60 71.08 59.69
CA GLU A 202 -11.79 71.89 60.61
C GLU A 202 -12.18 73.36 60.57
N ARG A 203 -12.40 73.94 59.37
CA ARG A 203 -12.90 75.31 59.23
C ARG A 203 -14.30 75.47 59.82
N ALA A 204 -15.21 74.53 59.56
CA ALA A 204 -16.56 74.56 60.10
C ALA A 204 -16.56 74.43 61.63
N LEU A 205 -15.71 73.58 62.20
CA LEU A 205 -15.53 73.47 63.65
C LEU A 205 -14.98 74.76 64.25
N ALA A 206 -13.94 75.37 63.65
CA ALA A 206 -13.40 76.64 64.14
C ALA A 206 -14.44 77.78 64.10
N GLN A 207 -15.29 77.82 63.06
CA GLN A 207 -16.41 78.76 62.98
C GLN A 207 -17.44 78.50 64.07
N ALA A 208 -17.85 77.25 64.26
CA ALA A 208 -18.81 76.87 65.30
C ALA A 208 -18.28 77.16 66.73
N GLU A 209 -16.99 76.92 66.99
CA GLU A 209 -16.33 77.27 68.25
C GLU A 209 -16.32 78.80 68.46
N HIS A 210 -16.02 79.57 67.41
CA HIS A 210 -16.10 81.03 67.49
C HIS A 210 -17.52 81.52 67.79
N GLU A 211 -18.54 80.99 67.09
CA GLU A 211 -19.94 81.32 67.36
C GLU A 211 -20.36 80.94 68.79
N ALA A 212 -19.93 79.77 69.27
CA ALA A 212 -20.22 79.32 70.63
C ALA A 212 -19.55 80.22 71.69
N THR A 213 -18.31 80.66 71.46
CA THR A 213 -17.63 81.61 72.37
C THR A 213 -18.30 82.98 72.37
N VAL A 214 -18.72 83.50 71.21
CA VAL A 214 -19.47 84.75 71.10
C VAL A 214 -20.83 84.64 71.81
N ALA A 215 -21.57 83.55 71.58
CA ALA A 215 -22.84 83.30 72.26
C ALA A 215 -22.68 83.13 73.78
N LYS A 216 -21.60 82.48 74.23
CA LYS A 216 -21.29 82.35 75.66
C LYS A 216 -21.01 83.72 76.28
N THR A 217 -20.16 84.54 75.67
CA THR A 217 -19.86 85.89 76.19
C THR A 217 -21.09 86.81 76.19
N SER A 218 -21.98 86.70 75.21
CA SER A 218 -23.24 87.46 75.20
C SER A 218 -24.21 86.99 76.28
N LEU A 219 -24.33 85.68 76.50
CA LEU A 219 -25.12 85.12 77.60
C LEU A 219 -24.54 85.48 78.98
N ASP A 220 -23.22 85.41 79.15
CA ASP A 220 -22.56 85.81 80.40
C ASP A 220 -22.83 87.29 80.70
N ARG A 221 -22.72 88.17 79.68
CA ARG A 221 -23.05 89.60 79.80
C ARG A 221 -24.53 89.83 80.12
N LEU A 222 -25.46 89.13 79.45
CA LEU A 222 -26.90 89.20 79.76
C LEU A 222 -27.20 88.68 81.17
N GLY A 223 -26.51 87.63 81.62
CA GLY A 223 -26.62 87.08 82.97
C GLY A 223 -26.06 88.01 84.05
N GLU A 224 -25.00 88.76 83.76
CA GLU A 224 -24.50 89.86 84.60
C GLU A 224 -25.52 91.00 84.65
N GLN A 225 -26.03 91.46 83.50
CA GLN A 225 -27.06 92.49 83.43
C GLN A 225 -28.33 92.09 84.21
N TYR A 226 -28.76 90.83 84.13
CA TYR A 226 -29.89 90.33 84.91
C TYR A 226 -29.59 90.30 86.41
N ARG A 227 -28.39 89.88 86.84
CA ARG A 227 -27.99 89.88 88.25
C ARG A 227 -27.89 91.29 88.82
N GLU A 228 -27.34 92.23 88.06
CA GLU A 228 -27.28 93.65 88.41
C GLU A 228 -28.69 94.23 88.56
N LEU A 229 -29.59 93.99 87.58
CA LEU A 229 -30.97 94.45 87.63
C LEU A 229 -31.74 93.85 88.83
N LEU A 230 -31.55 92.55 89.11
CA LEU A 230 -32.13 91.91 90.31
C LEU A 230 -31.57 92.48 91.61
N SER A 231 -30.27 92.84 91.65
CA SER A 231 -29.65 93.44 92.84
C SER A 231 -30.19 94.85 93.12
N VAL A 232 -30.47 95.63 92.07
CA VAL A 232 -31.09 96.96 92.18
C VAL A 232 -32.52 96.85 92.68
N MET A 233 -33.31 95.90 92.14
CA MET A 233 -34.69 95.66 92.60
C MET A 233 -34.77 95.18 94.05
N THR A 234 -33.83 94.32 94.49
CA THR A 234 -33.82 93.81 95.88
C THR A 234 -33.23 94.79 96.90
N HIS A 235 -32.43 95.79 96.47
CA HIS A 235 -32.00 96.89 97.33
C HIS A 235 -33.09 97.96 97.55
N ASP A 236 -34.03 98.12 96.62
CA ASP A 236 -35.11 99.14 96.74
C ASP A 236 -36.32 98.64 97.56
N GLU A 237 -36.53 97.32 97.68
CA GLU A 237 -37.58 96.76 98.55
C GLU A 237 -37.15 96.65 100.04
N GLY A 238 -35.86 96.84 100.35
CA GLY A 238 -35.31 96.68 101.71
C GLY A 238 -35.10 97.97 102.52
N GLN A 239 -35.28 99.15 101.92
CA GLN A 239 -34.97 100.45 102.55
C GLN A 239 -36.11 101.47 102.41
N SER A 240 -37.33 101.03 102.68
CA SER A 240 -38.48 101.90 102.82
C SER A 240 -39.39 101.32 103.89
N VAL A 241 -39.21 101.75 105.15
CA VAL A 241 -40.25 101.90 106.20
C VAL A 241 -39.61 102.32 107.53
N ARG A 242 -40.13 103.44 108.06
CA ARG A 242 -39.96 104.13 109.38
C ARG A 242 -38.81 105.14 109.52
N ASP A 243 -39.00 106.40 109.93
CA ASP A 243 -40.21 107.17 110.31
C ASP A 243 -39.92 108.68 110.19
N GLU A 244 -40.96 109.40 109.78
CA GLU A 244 -41.38 110.80 110.07
C GLU A 244 -40.33 111.90 110.35
N ASP A 245 -40.19 112.84 109.40
CA ASP A 245 -40.71 114.21 109.53
C ASP A 245 -40.45 115.05 108.26
N ALA A 246 -41.27 116.10 108.07
CA ALA A 246 -41.21 117.14 107.04
C ALA A 246 -41.87 116.87 105.67
N SER A 247 -43.17 117.19 105.68
CA SER A 247 -44.02 117.80 104.63
C SER A 247 -43.33 118.40 103.38
N ASP A 248 -44.06 118.25 102.27
CA ASP A 248 -43.93 118.91 100.96
C ASP A 248 -42.91 118.35 99.96
N GLY A 249 -43.30 117.23 99.31
CA GLY A 249 -42.59 116.70 98.13
C GLY A 249 -43.26 115.53 97.40
N ARG A 250 -44.52 115.21 97.70
CA ARG A 250 -45.20 113.95 97.27
C ARG A 250 -45.48 113.81 95.77
N SER A 251 -45.37 114.87 94.96
CA SER A 251 -45.63 114.78 93.51
C SER A 251 -44.38 114.51 92.68
N ALA A 252 -43.17 114.80 93.18
CA ALA A 252 -41.92 114.60 92.44
C ALA A 252 -41.30 113.20 92.68
N SER A 253 -41.42 112.67 93.90
CA SER A 253 -40.93 111.32 94.24
C SER A 253 -41.78 110.20 93.60
N GLN A 254 -43.10 110.39 93.51
CA GLN A 254 -43.99 109.45 92.82
C GLN A 254 -43.85 109.50 91.30
N HIS A 255 -43.50 110.66 90.73
CA HIS A 255 -43.16 110.79 89.30
C HIS A 255 -41.81 110.13 88.98
N MET A 256 -40.80 110.25 89.86
CA MET A 256 -39.52 109.55 89.71
C MET A 256 -39.66 108.03 89.84
N ALA A 257 -40.45 107.54 90.79
CA ALA A 257 -40.77 106.11 90.91
C ALA A 257 -41.51 105.59 89.67
N ASN A 258 -42.48 106.35 89.13
CA ASN A 258 -43.19 105.98 87.91
C ASN A 258 -42.30 106.01 86.66
N TRP A 259 -41.32 106.92 86.58
CA TRP A 259 -40.35 106.97 85.48
C TRP A 259 -39.32 105.84 85.57
N SER A 260 -38.87 105.51 86.78
CA SER A 260 -38.04 104.33 87.06
C SER A 260 -38.78 103.05 86.69
N ASP A 261 -40.03 102.88 87.13
CA ASP A 261 -40.86 101.73 86.78
C ASP A 261 -41.17 101.64 85.29
N ALA A 262 -41.38 102.78 84.61
CA ALA A 262 -41.58 102.81 83.16
C ALA A 262 -40.31 102.41 82.41
N ALA A 263 -39.13 102.88 82.84
CA ALA A 263 -37.84 102.47 82.30
C ALA A 263 -37.55 100.99 82.55
N HIS A 264 -37.88 100.47 83.73
CA HIS A 264 -37.76 99.04 84.06
C HIS A 264 -38.71 98.18 83.24
N ARG A 265 -39.96 98.61 83.03
CA ARG A 265 -40.89 97.93 82.12
C ARG A 265 -40.37 97.93 80.69
N GLN A 266 -39.82 99.04 80.23
CA GLN A 266 -39.20 99.12 78.90
C GLN A 266 -38.00 98.19 78.78
N LEU A 267 -37.13 98.09 79.80
CA LEU A 267 -35.99 97.18 79.82
C LEU A 267 -36.41 95.70 79.86
N LEU A 268 -37.47 95.37 80.61
CA LEU A 268 -38.05 94.03 80.62
C LEU A 268 -38.71 93.70 79.27
N GLU A 269 -39.35 94.67 78.63
CA GLU A 269 -39.91 94.50 77.29
C GLU A 269 -38.83 94.32 76.22
N THR A 270 -37.70 95.03 76.31
CA THR A 270 -36.55 94.80 75.42
C THR A 270 -35.88 93.46 75.68
N ALA A 271 -35.69 93.04 76.94
CA ALA A 271 -35.16 91.72 77.25
C ALA A 271 -36.10 90.60 76.77
N ARG A 272 -37.43 90.81 76.88
CA ARG A 272 -38.44 89.88 76.35
C ARG A 272 -38.43 89.83 74.82
N SER A 273 -38.25 90.96 74.13
CA SER A 273 -38.16 90.96 72.66
C SER A 273 -36.86 90.33 72.17
N GLU A 274 -35.74 90.54 72.87
CA GLU A 274 -34.48 89.87 72.59
C GLU A 274 -34.57 88.35 72.79
N LEU A 275 -35.16 87.90 73.91
CA LEU A 275 -35.43 86.48 74.15
C LEU A 275 -36.31 85.87 73.05
N ARG A 276 -37.41 86.53 72.67
CA ARG A 276 -38.24 86.07 71.54
C ARG A 276 -37.46 86.03 70.23
N SER A 277 -36.60 87.02 69.96
CA SER A 277 -35.76 87.04 68.76
C SER A 277 -34.72 85.91 68.74
N LEU A 278 -34.24 85.47 69.91
CA LEU A 278 -33.34 84.33 70.05
C LEU A 278 -34.11 83.01 69.94
N GLU A 279 -35.31 82.92 70.50
CA GLU A 279 -36.21 81.78 70.31
C GLU A 279 -36.57 81.59 68.83
N GLU A 280 -36.92 82.67 68.12
CA GLU A 280 -37.19 82.64 66.68
C GLU A 280 -35.96 82.21 65.87
N ARG A 281 -34.77 82.75 66.19
CA ARG A 281 -33.50 82.34 65.55
C ARG A 281 -33.15 80.87 65.85
N CYS A 282 -33.38 80.38 67.06
CA CYS A 282 -33.20 78.98 67.42
C CYS A 282 -34.21 78.08 66.68
N ALA A 283 -35.47 78.50 66.57
CA ALA A 283 -36.50 77.79 65.81
C ALA A 283 -36.19 77.76 64.30
N GLU A 284 -35.59 78.83 63.77
CA GLU A 284 -35.12 78.89 62.38
C GLU A 284 -33.93 77.97 62.15
N LYS A 285 -32.89 78.01 63.00
CA LYS A 285 -31.77 77.05 62.95
C LYS A 285 -32.25 75.60 63.08
N LEU A 286 -33.28 75.33 63.90
CA LEU A 286 -33.89 74.01 64.00
C LEU A 286 -34.57 73.59 62.69
N ARG A 287 -35.33 74.49 62.05
CA ARG A 287 -35.97 74.24 60.76
C ARG A 287 -34.94 74.01 59.65
N GLU A 288 -33.86 74.78 59.62
CA GLU A 288 -32.74 74.60 58.68
C GLU A 288 -32.05 73.25 58.91
N ALA A 289 -31.76 72.88 60.17
CA ALA A 289 -31.18 71.58 60.49
C ALA A 289 -32.11 70.41 60.10
N GLN A 290 -33.42 70.57 60.27
CA GLN A 290 -34.42 69.60 59.82
C GLN A 290 -34.45 69.48 58.29
N GLY A 291 -34.45 70.60 57.56
CA GLY A 291 -34.40 70.59 56.09
C GLY A 291 -33.10 69.97 55.54
N MET A 292 -31.95 70.27 56.17
CA MET A 292 -30.68 69.63 55.83
C MET A 292 -30.74 68.12 56.09
N HIS A 293 -31.29 67.69 57.22
CA HIS A 293 -31.46 66.26 57.51
C HIS A 293 -32.37 65.54 56.50
N GLU A 294 -33.47 66.17 56.09
CA GLU A 294 -34.38 65.62 55.07
C GLU A 294 -33.70 65.49 53.70
N THR A 295 -32.92 66.49 53.29
CA THR A 295 -32.16 66.41 52.02
C THR A 295 -31.04 65.38 52.08
N GLU A 296 -30.35 65.23 53.20
CA GLU A 296 -29.37 64.16 53.42
C GLU A 296 -30.03 62.78 53.38
N LEU A 297 -31.23 62.62 53.97
CA LEU A 297 -31.99 61.38 53.93
C LEU A 297 -32.39 61.03 52.49
N GLN A 298 -32.83 62.01 51.70
CA GLN A 298 -33.14 61.82 50.28
C GLN A 298 -31.89 61.40 49.49
N ARG A 299 -30.75 62.06 49.69
CA ARG A 299 -29.49 61.70 49.03
C ARG A 299 -29.05 60.28 49.38
N LEU A 300 -29.13 59.90 50.67
CA LEU A 300 -28.80 58.54 51.10
C LEU A 300 -29.74 57.49 50.51
N MET A 301 -31.02 57.82 50.36
CA MET A 301 -31.98 56.94 49.70
C MET A 301 -31.65 56.75 48.21
N GLU A 302 -31.31 57.82 47.49
CA GLU A 302 -30.85 57.75 46.09
C GLU A 302 -29.56 56.91 45.95
N ASP A 303 -28.59 57.11 46.85
CA ASP A 303 -27.36 56.33 46.89
C ASP A 303 -27.63 54.83 47.10
N VAL A 304 -28.61 54.48 47.95
CA VAL A 304 -29.06 53.10 48.15
C VAL A 304 -29.67 52.53 46.87
N TYR A 305 -30.57 53.27 46.21
CA TYR A 305 -31.17 52.84 44.94
C TYR A 305 -30.12 52.60 43.85
N GLN A 306 -29.15 53.51 43.69
CA GLN A 306 -28.07 53.33 42.71
C GLN A 306 -27.22 52.08 43.01
N ARG A 307 -26.94 51.80 44.28
CA ARG A 307 -26.24 50.58 44.69
C ARG A 307 -27.06 49.33 44.42
N GLU A 308 -28.37 49.36 44.63
CA GLU A 308 -29.26 48.24 44.29
C GLU A 308 -29.28 47.98 42.78
N GLU A 309 -29.33 49.02 41.95
CA GLU A 309 -29.21 48.88 40.49
C GLU A 309 -27.85 48.27 40.07
N GLN A 310 -26.76 48.74 40.68
CA GLN A 310 -25.42 48.18 40.46
C GLN A 310 -25.35 46.71 40.89
N LEU A 311 -25.94 46.33 42.02
CA LEU A 311 -26.00 44.94 42.46
C LEU A 311 -26.80 44.07 41.48
N MET A 312 -27.91 44.57 40.95
CA MET A 312 -28.72 43.86 39.95
C MET A 312 -27.96 43.65 38.64
N THR A 313 -27.24 44.67 38.16
CA THR A 313 -26.41 44.54 36.94
C THR A 313 -25.26 43.56 37.14
N LEU A 314 -24.55 43.61 38.27
CA LEU A 314 -23.52 42.63 38.61
C LEU A 314 -24.07 41.21 38.74
N GLN A 315 -25.27 41.05 39.31
CA GLN A 315 -25.92 39.74 39.41
C GLN A 315 -26.31 39.20 38.02
N ALA A 316 -26.75 40.06 37.10
CA ALA A 316 -27.03 39.68 35.72
C ALA A 316 -25.76 39.25 34.98
N LEU A 317 -24.67 40.00 35.10
CA LEU A 317 -23.36 39.66 34.53
C LEU A 317 -22.81 38.36 35.10
N LEU A 318 -22.98 38.11 36.40
CA LEU A 318 -22.59 36.85 37.04
C LEU A 318 -23.36 35.67 36.45
N ARG A 319 -24.68 35.79 36.28
CA ARG A 319 -25.50 34.74 35.66
C ARG A 319 -25.10 34.50 34.20
N GLN A 320 -24.79 35.56 33.46
CA GLN A 320 -24.30 35.44 32.08
C GLN A 320 -22.95 34.71 32.04
N ALA A 321 -22.00 35.10 32.88
CA ALA A 321 -20.69 34.46 32.96
C ALA A 321 -20.80 32.98 33.38
N GLN A 322 -21.73 32.64 34.28
CA GLN A 322 -22.03 31.26 34.65
C GLN A 322 -22.56 30.45 33.45
N HIS A 323 -23.49 31.02 32.69
CA HIS A 323 -24.01 30.36 31.48
C HIS A 323 -22.92 30.17 30.40
N GLU A 324 -22.06 31.18 30.19
CA GLU A 324 -20.93 31.09 29.27
C GLU A 324 -19.90 30.03 29.73
N ALA A 325 -19.65 29.92 31.03
CA ALA A 325 -18.80 28.87 31.59
C ALA A 325 -19.41 27.47 31.43
N GLU A 326 -20.71 27.30 31.66
CA GLU A 326 -21.42 26.04 31.45
C GLU A 326 -21.38 25.61 29.97
N THR A 327 -21.64 26.53 29.05
CA THR A 327 -21.57 26.25 27.61
C THR A 327 -20.15 25.94 27.15
N ALA A 328 -19.13 26.62 27.69
CA ALA A 328 -17.73 26.28 27.43
C ALA A 328 -17.38 24.88 27.94
N ASN A 329 -17.82 24.51 29.15
CA ASN A 329 -17.64 23.18 29.72
C ASN A 329 -18.32 22.09 28.89
N GLN A 330 -19.52 22.35 28.37
CA GLN A 330 -20.20 21.43 27.46
C GLN A 330 -19.42 21.23 26.15
N ARG A 331 -18.83 22.30 25.59
CA ARG A 331 -17.97 22.21 24.39
C ARG A 331 -16.70 21.42 24.67
N ILE A 332 -16.06 21.63 25.83
CA ILE A 332 -14.88 20.88 26.25
C ILE A 332 -15.22 19.39 26.41
N ALA A 333 -16.35 19.07 27.05
CA ALA A 333 -16.81 17.68 27.20
C ALA A 333 -17.09 17.02 25.84
N ALA A 334 -17.77 17.72 24.92
CA ALA A 334 -18.03 17.23 23.57
C ALA A 334 -16.72 16.98 22.79
N ALA A 335 -15.76 17.91 22.86
CA ALA A 335 -14.44 17.75 22.26
C ALA A 335 -13.66 16.58 22.86
N GLY A 336 -13.78 16.35 24.17
CA GLY A 336 -13.21 15.19 24.86
C GLY A 336 -13.73 13.86 24.30
N VAL A 337 -15.06 13.74 24.13
CA VAL A 337 -15.69 12.54 23.55
C VAL A 337 -15.28 12.33 22.09
N GLU A 338 -15.18 13.39 21.28
CA GLU A 338 -14.70 13.27 19.89
C GLU A 338 -13.23 12.82 19.82
N LYS A 339 -12.39 13.36 20.71
CA LYS A 339 -10.99 12.94 20.85
C LYS A 339 -10.90 11.46 21.19
N GLU A 340 -11.60 10.99 22.22
CA GLU A 340 -11.63 9.57 22.62
C GLU A 340 -12.08 8.66 21.47
N ARG A 341 -13.14 9.06 20.74
CA ARG A 341 -13.60 8.31 19.55
C ARG A 341 -12.53 8.27 18.45
N SER A 342 -11.80 9.35 18.24
CA SER A 342 -10.73 9.38 17.25
C SER A 342 -9.54 8.50 17.66
N GLU A 343 -9.19 8.49 18.95
CA GLU A 343 -8.15 7.65 19.53
C GLU A 343 -8.53 6.16 19.45
N GLN A 344 -9.78 5.81 19.75
CA GLN A 344 -10.31 4.45 19.57
C GLN A 344 -10.19 3.97 18.12
N ARG A 345 -10.60 4.80 17.14
CA ARG A 345 -10.46 4.46 15.71
C ARG A 345 -9.00 4.30 15.29
N LEU A 346 -8.09 5.09 15.84
CA LEU A 346 -6.65 4.95 15.59
C LEU A 346 -6.12 3.66 16.21
N ALA A 347 -6.51 3.33 17.44
CA ALA A 347 -6.14 2.09 18.11
C ALA A 347 -6.64 0.85 17.34
N GLU A 348 -7.88 0.86 16.86
CA GLU A 348 -8.45 -0.20 16.02
C GLU A 348 -7.66 -0.36 14.71
N LYS A 349 -7.29 0.74 14.05
CA LYS A 349 -6.46 0.69 12.83
C LYS A 349 -5.06 0.14 13.11
N VAL A 350 -4.43 0.53 14.22
CA VAL A 350 -3.12 0.01 14.62
C VAL A 350 -3.22 -1.49 14.91
N ALA A 351 -4.28 -1.94 15.58
CA ALA A 351 -4.53 -3.37 15.85
C ALA A 351 -4.79 -4.17 14.56
N ALA A 352 -5.52 -3.60 13.59
CA ALA A 352 -5.74 -4.24 12.30
C ALA A 352 -4.43 -4.36 11.50
N LEU A 353 -3.61 -3.31 11.48
CA LEU A 353 -2.31 -3.32 10.80
C LEU A 353 -1.30 -4.25 11.48
N SER A 354 -1.30 -4.33 12.82
CA SER A 354 -0.42 -5.27 13.52
C SER A 354 -0.82 -6.72 13.25
N LYS A 355 -2.12 -7.02 13.16
CA LYS A 355 -2.63 -8.33 12.73
C LYS A 355 -2.24 -8.64 11.29
N GLU A 356 -2.37 -7.69 10.36
CA GLU A 356 -1.95 -7.88 8.97
C GLU A 356 -0.44 -8.16 8.87
N LEU A 357 0.38 -7.41 9.62
CA LEU A 357 1.83 -7.63 9.69
C LEU A 357 2.18 -9.03 10.22
N ALA A 358 1.52 -9.47 11.30
CA ALA A 358 1.69 -10.81 11.85
C ALA A 358 1.34 -11.90 10.82
N ASN A 359 0.21 -11.75 10.12
CA ASN A 359 -0.19 -12.68 9.06
C ASN A 359 0.83 -12.72 7.91
N ARG A 360 1.39 -11.57 7.49
CA ARG A 360 2.42 -11.55 6.45
C ARG A 360 3.75 -12.15 6.91
N MET A 361 4.09 -12.00 8.18
CA MET A 361 5.26 -12.67 8.76
C MET A 361 5.07 -14.19 8.77
N GLU A 362 3.89 -14.69 9.16
CA GLU A 362 3.57 -16.12 9.13
C GLU A 362 3.62 -16.68 7.70
N GLN A 363 3.04 -15.98 6.73
CA GLN A 363 3.14 -16.35 5.31
C GLN A 363 4.59 -16.39 4.81
N SER A 364 5.41 -15.41 5.20
CA SER A 364 6.84 -15.38 4.88
C SER A 364 7.59 -16.57 5.49
N GLN A 365 7.27 -16.94 6.74
CA GLN A 365 7.84 -18.13 7.39
C GLN A 365 7.45 -19.42 6.67
N GLN A 366 6.19 -19.57 6.25
CA GLN A 366 5.73 -20.73 5.48
C GLN A 366 6.47 -20.84 4.14
N LEU A 367 6.60 -19.74 3.40
CA LEU A 367 7.35 -19.70 2.15
C LEU A 367 8.83 -20.04 2.36
N ASN A 368 9.46 -19.57 3.44
CA ASN A 368 10.85 -19.93 3.75
C ASN A 368 11.01 -21.43 3.99
N VAL A 369 10.08 -22.07 4.71
CA VAL A 369 10.10 -23.53 4.92
C VAL A 369 9.95 -24.28 3.59
N GLU A 370 9.10 -23.80 2.68
CA GLU A 370 8.96 -24.38 1.34
C GLU A 370 10.22 -24.20 0.50
N VAL A 371 10.85 -23.02 0.53
CA VAL A 371 12.14 -22.77 -0.14
C VAL A 371 13.21 -23.70 0.40
N GLU A 372 13.32 -23.87 1.71
CA GLU A 372 14.28 -24.81 2.32
C GLU A 372 13.99 -26.27 1.92
N ARG A 373 12.71 -26.66 1.81
CA ARG A 373 12.33 -28.00 1.32
C ARG A 373 12.75 -28.19 -0.14
N LEU A 374 12.42 -27.25 -1.01
CA LEU A 374 12.78 -27.29 -2.43
C LEU A 374 14.30 -27.28 -2.62
N GLN A 375 15.03 -26.51 -1.80
CA GLN A 375 16.49 -26.50 -1.84
C GLN A 375 17.08 -27.86 -1.43
N ARG A 376 16.50 -28.52 -0.42
CA ARG A 376 16.87 -29.89 -0.06
C ARG A 376 16.59 -30.87 -1.21
N GLU A 377 15.42 -30.77 -1.85
CA GLU A 377 15.07 -31.60 -3.01
C GLU A 377 16.01 -31.37 -4.21
N LEU A 378 16.36 -30.11 -4.50
CA LEU A 378 17.37 -29.78 -5.51
C LEU A 378 18.72 -30.41 -5.19
N SER A 379 19.21 -30.29 -3.95
CA SER A 379 20.49 -30.89 -3.56
C SER A 379 20.50 -32.42 -3.67
N LEU A 380 19.36 -33.08 -3.42
CA LEU A 380 19.21 -34.53 -3.60
C LEU A 380 19.21 -34.91 -5.08
N GLN A 381 18.53 -34.14 -5.93
CA GLN A 381 18.52 -34.38 -7.38
C GLN A 381 19.89 -34.11 -8.00
N GLU A 382 20.60 -33.07 -7.56
CA GLU A 382 21.98 -32.78 -7.98
C GLU A 382 22.92 -33.93 -7.61
N ALA A 383 22.82 -34.47 -6.38
CA ALA A 383 23.61 -35.63 -5.96
C ALA A 383 23.29 -36.88 -6.79
N LEU A 384 22.01 -37.10 -7.12
CA LEU A 384 21.59 -38.20 -7.99
C LEU A 384 22.17 -38.05 -9.40
N VAL A 385 22.07 -36.85 -10.00
CA VAL A 385 22.64 -36.57 -11.32
C VAL A 385 24.14 -36.83 -11.31
N HIS A 386 24.87 -36.33 -10.32
CA HIS A 386 26.31 -36.60 -10.20
C HIS A 386 26.63 -38.09 -10.06
N SER A 387 25.85 -38.85 -9.29
CA SER A 387 26.05 -40.31 -9.19
C SER A 387 25.83 -41.02 -10.54
N LEU A 388 24.84 -40.57 -11.33
CA LEU A 388 24.57 -41.12 -12.66
C LEU A 388 25.66 -40.72 -13.67
N GLU A 389 26.19 -39.50 -13.57
CA GLU A 389 27.35 -39.05 -14.36
C GLU A 389 28.60 -39.87 -14.03
N GLU A 390 28.86 -40.16 -12.76
CA GLU A 390 29.95 -41.05 -12.33
C GLU A 390 29.76 -42.48 -12.85
N GLU A 391 28.55 -43.05 -12.76
CA GLU A 391 28.25 -44.35 -13.36
C GLU A 391 28.45 -44.37 -14.88
N ALA A 392 27.99 -43.33 -15.58
CA ALA A 392 28.18 -43.20 -17.02
C ALA A 392 29.66 -43.13 -17.37
N ARG A 393 30.44 -42.33 -16.62
CA ARG A 393 31.89 -42.25 -16.76
C ARG A 393 32.58 -43.60 -16.54
N ILE A 394 32.22 -44.34 -15.48
CA ILE A 394 32.78 -45.68 -15.21
C ILE A 394 32.43 -46.65 -16.36
N ARG A 395 31.20 -46.60 -16.88
CA ARG A 395 30.80 -47.40 -18.05
C ARG A 395 31.63 -47.03 -19.28
N GLU A 396 31.82 -45.75 -19.56
CA GLU A 396 32.68 -45.28 -20.66
C GLU A 396 34.14 -45.71 -20.48
N GLU A 397 34.71 -45.61 -19.27
CA GLU A 397 36.05 -46.09 -18.95
C GLU A 397 36.17 -47.62 -19.15
N ALA A 398 35.16 -48.40 -18.76
CA ALA A 398 35.12 -49.84 -19.01
C ALA A 398 34.99 -50.18 -20.51
N PHE A 399 34.15 -49.46 -21.26
CA PHE A 399 34.01 -49.64 -22.72
C PHE A 399 35.30 -49.26 -23.47
N THR A 400 35.96 -48.18 -23.08
CA THR A 400 37.24 -47.79 -23.68
C THR A 400 38.35 -48.79 -23.34
N SER A 401 38.39 -49.32 -22.11
CA SER A 401 39.31 -50.41 -21.74
C SER A 401 39.06 -51.70 -22.55
N LEU A 402 37.80 -52.08 -22.79
CA LEU A 402 37.45 -53.25 -23.61
C LEU A 402 37.77 -53.07 -25.09
N THR A 403 37.51 -51.88 -25.65
CA THR A 403 37.77 -51.59 -27.07
C THR A 403 39.26 -51.40 -27.37
N LEU A 404 40.04 -50.94 -26.39
CA LEU A 404 41.49 -50.81 -26.46
C LEU A 404 42.25 -52.02 -25.90
N SER A 405 41.54 -53.06 -25.43
CA SER A 405 42.13 -54.30 -24.92
C SER A 405 43.12 -54.86 -25.94
N GLU A 406 44.37 -54.98 -25.50
CA GLU A 406 45.47 -55.44 -26.34
C GLU A 406 45.23 -56.86 -26.87
N ASP A 407 44.47 -57.67 -26.14
CA ASP A 407 44.04 -59.01 -26.54
C ASP A 407 43.07 -58.98 -27.73
N ASN A 408 42.13 -58.02 -27.79
CA ASN A 408 41.25 -57.85 -28.94
C ASN A 408 42.05 -57.38 -30.18
N ARG A 409 43.04 -56.51 -29.97
CA ARG A 409 43.95 -56.07 -31.04
C ARG A 409 44.82 -57.23 -31.56
N GLN A 410 45.40 -58.01 -30.65
CA GLN A 410 46.21 -59.19 -30.97
C GLN A 410 45.37 -60.29 -31.65
N LEU A 411 44.12 -60.50 -31.23
CA LEU A 411 43.21 -61.45 -31.86
C LEU A 411 42.88 -61.04 -33.30
N VAL A 412 42.57 -59.77 -33.54
CA VAL A 412 42.30 -59.26 -34.89
C VAL A 412 43.54 -59.38 -35.78
N GLN A 413 44.73 -59.05 -35.26
CA GLN A 413 46.00 -59.24 -35.97
C GLN A 413 46.26 -60.73 -36.27
N GLY A 414 46.07 -61.62 -35.30
CA GLY A 414 46.24 -63.06 -35.50
C GLY A 414 45.25 -63.66 -36.49
N LEU A 415 43.99 -63.18 -36.52
CA LEU A 415 43.01 -63.58 -37.53
C LEU A 415 43.38 -63.06 -38.92
N GLN A 416 43.90 -61.84 -39.03
CA GLN A 416 44.42 -61.31 -40.30
C GLN A 416 45.60 -62.13 -40.80
N GLU A 417 46.56 -62.47 -39.94
CA GLU A 417 47.69 -63.33 -40.29
C GLU A 417 47.25 -64.74 -40.70
N ALA A 418 46.32 -65.35 -39.99
CA ALA A 418 45.79 -66.66 -40.34
C ALA A 418 45.03 -66.64 -41.68
N LEU A 419 44.28 -65.57 -41.95
CA LEU A 419 43.56 -65.40 -43.21
C LEU A 419 44.53 -65.15 -44.37
N GLN A 420 45.60 -64.38 -44.14
CA GLN A 420 46.68 -64.18 -45.09
C GLN A 420 47.38 -65.51 -45.42
N LYS A 421 47.74 -66.30 -44.40
CA LYS A 421 48.34 -67.64 -44.58
C LYS A 421 47.40 -68.59 -45.33
N SER A 422 46.11 -68.61 -44.97
CA SER A 422 45.12 -69.43 -45.67
C SER A 422 44.99 -69.03 -47.15
N ARG A 423 45.09 -67.73 -47.46
CA ARG A 423 45.11 -67.25 -48.84
C ARG A 423 46.38 -67.68 -49.57
N GLU A 424 47.54 -67.53 -48.96
CA GLU A 424 48.82 -67.97 -49.52
C GLU A 424 48.83 -69.49 -49.77
N GLU A 425 48.29 -70.29 -48.83
CA GLU A 425 48.12 -71.73 -49.01
C GLU A 425 47.17 -72.06 -50.15
N ALA A 426 46.03 -71.34 -50.26
CA ALA A 426 45.09 -71.52 -51.36
C ALA A 426 45.71 -71.17 -52.71
N GLU A 427 46.50 -70.09 -52.79
CA GLU A 427 47.27 -69.72 -53.97
C GLU A 427 48.33 -70.78 -54.31
N LEU A 428 48.99 -71.36 -53.31
CA LEU A 428 49.98 -72.42 -53.49
C LEU A 428 49.35 -73.73 -53.96
N TRP A 429 48.16 -74.08 -53.44
CA TRP A 429 47.34 -75.17 -53.95
C TRP A 429 46.86 -74.91 -55.38
N HIS A 430 46.51 -73.67 -55.70
CA HIS A 430 46.11 -73.30 -57.05
C HIS A 430 47.28 -73.46 -58.04
N SER A 431 48.47 -72.98 -57.70
CA SER A 431 49.70 -73.17 -58.49
C SER A 431 50.04 -74.65 -58.68
N ARG A 432 49.98 -75.46 -57.61
CA ARG A 432 50.20 -76.92 -57.71
C ARG A 432 49.17 -77.61 -58.59
N TYR A 433 47.91 -77.19 -58.50
CA TYR A 433 46.85 -77.71 -59.35
C TYR A 433 47.07 -77.32 -60.81
N GLU A 434 47.47 -76.08 -61.09
CA GLU A 434 47.85 -75.64 -62.44
C GLU A 434 49.05 -76.41 -62.98
N GLU A 435 50.08 -76.68 -62.16
CA GLU A 435 51.24 -77.51 -62.51
C GLU A 435 50.82 -78.95 -62.86
N VAL A 436 50.01 -79.60 -62.02
CA VAL A 436 49.49 -80.96 -62.29
C VAL A 436 48.62 -80.99 -63.53
N MET A 437 47.76 -79.98 -63.72
CA MET A 437 46.97 -79.85 -64.94
C MET A 437 47.89 -79.71 -66.15
N GLN A 438 48.90 -78.84 -66.12
CA GLN A 438 49.89 -78.72 -67.20
C GLN A 438 50.68 -80.01 -67.46
N GLU A 439 51.04 -80.77 -66.42
CA GLU A 439 51.65 -82.09 -66.56
C GLU A 439 50.70 -83.10 -67.22
N THR A 440 49.41 -83.08 -66.91
CA THR A 440 48.42 -83.94 -67.58
C THR A 440 48.14 -83.52 -69.02
N THR A 441 48.15 -82.21 -69.34
CA THR A 441 48.01 -81.72 -70.72
C THR A 441 49.26 -82.04 -71.56
N ASN A 442 50.45 -81.94 -70.97
CA ASN A 442 51.73 -82.25 -71.63
C ASN A 442 52.03 -83.77 -71.73
N LYS A 443 51.20 -84.61 -71.11
CA LYS A 443 51.30 -86.08 -71.12
C LYS A 443 50.01 -86.72 -71.65
N SER A 444 49.49 -86.16 -72.75
CA SER A 444 48.33 -86.67 -73.50
C SER A 444 48.72 -87.17 -74.90
N VAL A 445 49.60 -88.18 -74.96
CA VAL A 445 49.66 -89.11 -76.09
C VAL A 445 49.78 -90.53 -75.53
N PHE A 446 48.80 -91.36 -75.91
CA PHE A 446 48.76 -92.82 -75.81
C PHE A 446 48.26 -93.47 -74.51
N VAL A 447 46.98 -93.88 -74.53
CA VAL A 447 46.44 -94.99 -73.73
C VAL A 447 46.17 -96.15 -74.68
N PRO A 448 46.82 -97.32 -74.52
CA PRO A 448 46.27 -98.60 -74.92
C PRO A 448 45.71 -99.36 -73.71
N PHE A 449 44.76 -100.23 -74.03
CA PHE A 449 43.89 -101.02 -73.18
C PHE A 449 44.60 -102.18 -72.45
N GLY A 450 44.10 -102.55 -71.26
CA GLY A 450 44.41 -103.80 -70.52
C GLY A 450 45.27 -103.55 -69.27
N GLY A 451 44.93 -103.95 -68.04
CA GLY A 451 44.08 -105.03 -67.57
C GLY A 451 44.93 -105.90 -66.62
N GLY A 452 44.64 -105.87 -65.32
CA GLY A 452 45.04 -106.95 -64.40
C GLY A 452 45.91 -106.59 -63.19
N ARG A 453 45.22 -106.52 -62.05
CA ARG A 453 45.53 -107.11 -60.73
C ARG A 453 46.61 -106.51 -59.80
N ASP A 454 46.09 -106.31 -58.58
CA ASP A 454 46.70 -106.58 -57.27
C ASP A 454 47.65 -105.53 -56.68
N SER A 455 47.05 -104.44 -56.18
CA SER A 455 47.38 -103.90 -54.86
C SER A 455 46.29 -102.93 -54.41
N SER A 456 45.47 -103.37 -53.45
CA SER A 456 44.38 -102.63 -52.81
C SER A 456 44.88 -101.38 -52.05
N PRO A 457 44.42 -100.16 -52.40
CA PRO A 457 44.42 -99.00 -51.51
C PRO A 457 42.99 -98.53 -51.21
N ASP A 458 41.96 -99.27 -51.63
CA ASP A 458 40.56 -98.87 -51.48
C ASP A 458 40.12 -98.84 -50.01
N ARG A 459 40.80 -99.60 -49.13
CA ARG A 459 40.48 -99.58 -47.69
C ARG A 459 41.05 -98.36 -46.96
N PHE A 460 42.13 -97.77 -47.45
CA PHE A 460 42.72 -96.56 -46.86
C PHE A 460 41.99 -95.30 -47.32
N VAL A 461 41.65 -95.20 -48.61
CA VAL A 461 40.90 -94.04 -49.14
C VAL A 461 39.47 -94.01 -48.59
N LEU A 462 38.78 -95.16 -48.51
CA LEU A 462 37.45 -95.22 -47.89
C LEU A 462 37.50 -94.95 -46.37
N SER A 463 38.56 -95.39 -45.68
CA SER A 463 38.76 -95.08 -44.25
C SER A 463 39.07 -93.60 -44.01
N GLU A 464 39.82 -92.96 -44.91
CA GLU A 464 40.17 -91.55 -44.82
C GLU A 464 38.97 -90.65 -45.17
N ILE A 465 38.17 -91.04 -46.15
CA ILE A 465 36.90 -90.38 -46.48
C ILE A 465 35.91 -90.54 -45.32
N ALA A 466 35.77 -91.73 -44.74
CA ALA A 466 34.91 -91.94 -43.57
C ALA A 466 35.37 -91.12 -42.35
N GLN A 467 36.68 -91.02 -42.10
CA GLN A 467 37.21 -90.16 -41.04
C GLN A 467 36.99 -88.67 -41.31
N ARG A 468 37.09 -88.22 -42.56
CA ARG A 468 36.77 -86.82 -42.93
C ARG A 468 35.28 -86.53 -42.83
N GLU A 469 34.41 -87.47 -43.19
CA GLU A 469 32.96 -87.34 -43.01
C GLU A 469 32.57 -87.31 -41.53
N GLU A 470 33.22 -88.10 -40.68
CA GLU A 470 33.01 -88.07 -39.22
C GLU A 470 33.56 -86.78 -38.59
N ALA A 471 34.71 -86.28 -39.04
CA ALA A 471 35.26 -84.98 -38.63
C ALA A 471 34.36 -83.81 -39.07
N LEU A 472 33.79 -83.87 -40.29
CA LEU A 472 32.82 -82.88 -40.76
C LEU A 472 31.49 -82.97 -40.00
N ALA A 473 31.04 -84.18 -39.65
CA ALA A 473 29.84 -84.36 -38.84
C ALA A 473 30.00 -83.81 -37.42
N THR A 474 31.18 -83.98 -36.81
CA THR A 474 31.49 -83.42 -35.48
C THR A 474 31.61 -81.90 -35.51
N GLU A 475 32.24 -81.31 -36.53
CA GLU A 475 32.26 -79.85 -36.73
C GLU A 475 30.87 -79.29 -37.05
N ALA A 476 30.06 -79.99 -37.86
CA ALA A 476 28.68 -79.60 -38.11
C ALA A 476 27.84 -79.62 -36.81
N ALA A 477 27.98 -80.64 -35.97
CA ALA A 477 27.33 -80.70 -34.67
C ALA A 477 27.82 -79.58 -33.72
N ARG A 478 29.10 -79.21 -33.78
CA ARG A 478 29.67 -78.10 -33.00
C ARG A 478 29.16 -76.75 -33.48
N LEU A 479 29.03 -76.55 -34.79
CA LEU A 479 28.45 -75.33 -35.38
C LEU A 479 26.96 -75.24 -35.08
N GLU A 480 26.24 -76.36 -35.11
CA GLU A 480 24.83 -76.40 -34.74
C GLU A 480 24.61 -76.07 -33.25
N SER A 481 25.47 -76.58 -32.35
CA SER A 481 25.40 -76.22 -30.93
C SER A 481 25.72 -74.74 -30.69
N LYS A 482 26.70 -74.17 -31.41
CA LYS A 482 26.99 -72.73 -31.39
C LYS A 482 25.83 -71.90 -31.95
N ALA A 483 25.19 -72.34 -33.03
CA ALA A 483 24.04 -71.65 -33.60
C ALA A 483 22.84 -71.67 -32.62
N ARG A 484 22.61 -72.77 -31.91
CA ARG A 484 21.60 -72.84 -30.85
C ARG A 484 21.93 -71.93 -29.68
N LEU A 485 23.20 -71.86 -29.27
CA LEU A 485 23.65 -70.94 -28.21
C LEU A 485 23.43 -69.48 -28.63
N LEU A 486 23.82 -69.10 -29.84
CA LEU A 486 23.61 -67.76 -30.38
C LEU A 486 22.13 -67.38 -30.43
N LYS A 487 21.27 -68.29 -30.91
CA LYS A 487 19.81 -68.08 -30.88
C LYS A 487 19.27 -67.90 -29.45
N SER A 488 19.81 -68.64 -28.47
CA SER A 488 19.41 -68.48 -27.06
C SER A 488 19.86 -67.13 -26.49
N THR A 489 21.03 -66.62 -26.89
CA THR A 489 21.52 -65.32 -26.45
C THR A 489 20.78 -64.16 -27.13
N GLU A 490 20.42 -64.31 -28.41
CA GLU A 490 19.55 -63.35 -29.11
C GLU A 490 18.16 -63.30 -28.47
N ALA A 491 17.58 -64.44 -28.11
CA ALA A 491 16.30 -64.49 -27.41
C ALA A 491 16.36 -63.76 -26.04
N ARG A 492 17.45 -63.95 -25.28
CA ARG A 492 17.67 -63.22 -24.01
C ARG A 492 17.83 -61.71 -24.22
N LEU A 493 18.53 -61.29 -25.28
CA LEU A 493 18.69 -59.87 -25.59
C LEU A 493 17.35 -59.23 -25.98
N GLU A 494 16.52 -59.92 -26.76
CA GLU A 494 15.18 -59.44 -27.08
C GLU A 494 14.25 -59.36 -25.85
N GLU A 495 14.39 -60.29 -24.91
CA GLU A 495 13.66 -60.23 -23.63
C GLU A 495 14.13 -59.04 -22.75
N LEU A 496 15.43 -58.79 -22.71
CA LEU A 496 16.00 -57.61 -22.04
C LEU A 496 15.52 -56.29 -22.67
N LYS A 497 15.50 -56.21 -24.01
CA LYS A 497 14.95 -55.05 -24.72
C LYS A 497 13.46 -54.83 -24.39
N ARG A 498 12.65 -55.89 -24.38
CA ARG A 498 11.22 -55.78 -23.99
C ARG A 498 11.07 -55.34 -22.54
N SER A 499 11.91 -55.85 -21.63
CA SER A 499 11.92 -55.45 -20.23
C SER A 499 12.24 -53.96 -20.08
N ILE A 500 13.31 -53.46 -20.72
CA ILE A 500 13.70 -52.05 -20.69
C ILE A 500 12.60 -51.16 -21.29
N ALA A 501 12.02 -51.56 -22.42
CA ALA A 501 10.91 -50.82 -23.03
C ALA A 501 9.68 -50.78 -22.11
N SER A 502 9.37 -51.88 -21.42
CA SER A 502 8.26 -51.92 -20.45
C SER A 502 8.51 -51.01 -19.24
N GLN A 503 9.75 -50.96 -18.74
CA GLN A 503 10.13 -50.12 -17.60
C GLN A 503 10.15 -48.63 -17.98
N ALA A 504 10.62 -48.29 -19.19
CA ALA A 504 10.54 -46.93 -19.72
C ALA A 504 9.07 -46.48 -19.89
N ASN A 505 8.19 -47.34 -20.40
CA ASN A 505 6.76 -47.05 -20.49
C ASN A 505 6.12 -46.88 -19.11
N PHE A 506 6.50 -47.68 -18.11
CA PHE A 506 6.00 -47.54 -16.74
C PHE A 506 6.38 -46.19 -16.12
N ILE A 507 7.62 -45.72 -16.33
CA ILE A 507 8.09 -44.41 -15.84
C ILE A 507 7.35 -43.26 -16.55
N LEU A 508 7.13 -43.38 -17.86
CA LEU A 508 6.36 -42.39 -18.62
C LEU A 508 4.89 -42.33 -18.17
N GLN A 509 4.25 -43.49 -17.93
CA GLN A 509 2.89 -43.56 -17.43
C GLN A 509 2.74 -43.05 -15.99
N GLN A 510 3.73 -43.27 -15.10
CA GLN A 510 3.71 -42.69 -13.77
C GLN A 510 3.80 -41.15 -13.79
N ARG A 511 4.48 -40.57 -14.78
CA ARG A 511 4.58 -39.12 -14.95
C ARG A 511 3.29 -38.49 -15.48
N GLU A 512 2.54 -39.22 -16.30
CA GLU A 512 1.24 -38.76 -16.82
C GLU A 512 0.08 -39.01 -15.84
N SER A 513 0.16 -40.05 -15.00
CA SER A 513 -0.92 -40.41 -14.06
C SER A 513 -0.80 -39.76 -12.67
N GLY A 514 0.34 -39.14 -12.33
CA GLY A 514 0.61 -38.59 -11.01
C GLY A 514 0.10 -37.16 -10.77
N ASP A 515 -0.25 -36.42 -11.83
CA ASP A 515 -0.55 -34.98 -11.74
C ASP A 515 -2.06 -34.65 -11.79
N ASP A 516 -2.94 -35.65 -11.90
CA ASP A 516 -4.36 -35.44 -12.25
C ASP A 516 -5.39 -35.83 -11.16
N VAL A 517 -4.95 -36.18 -9.93
CA VAL A 517 -5.85 -36.64 -8.85
C VAL A 517 -5.87 -35.75 -7.59
N HIS A 518 -4.99 -34.75 -7.46
CA HIS A 518 -5.06 -33.77 -6.35
C HIS A 518 -5.32 -32.32 -6.77
N ARG A 519 -5.74 -32.10 -8.02
CA ARG A 519 -6.11 -30.77 -8.53
C ARG A 519 -7.57 -30.67 -8.98
N ARG A 520 -8.49 -31.43 -8.34
CA ARG A 520 -9.92 -31.42 -8.70
C ARG A 520 -10.91 -30.90 -7.67
N ASP A 521 -10.46 -30.53 -6.47
CA ASP A 521 -11.35 -29.97 -5.43
C ASP A 521 -11.11 -28.49 -5.09
N THR A 522 -10.22 -27.80 -5.79
CA THR A 522 -9.93 -26.36 -5.54
C THR A 522 -10.10 -25.45 -6.76
N GLU A 523 -10.53 -25.94 -7.93
CA GLU A 523 -10.73 -25.11 -9.12
C GLU A 523 -12.19 -25.14 -9.61
N ILE A 524 -13.12 -24.57 -8.82
CA ILE A 524 -14.45 -24.14 -9.31
C ILE A 524 -14.65 -22.61 -9.25
N PHE A 525 -13.67 -21.81 -8.80
CA PHE A 525 -13.90 -20.35 -8.67
C PHE A 525 -12.94 -19.40 -9.38
N GLU A 526 -11.95 -19.87 -10.15
CA GLU A 526 -10.99 -18.95 -10.77
C GLU A 526 -10.57 -19.37 -12.18
N LYS A 527 -11.48 -19.20 -13.15
CA LYS A 527 -11.05 -19.07 -14.55
C LYS A 527 -12.03 -18.29 -15.41
N GLU A 528 -12.03 -16.97 -15.21
CA GLU A 528 -12.23 -16.04 -16.33
C GLU A 528 -11.56 -14.70 -16.03
N ARG A 529 -10.26 -14.60 -16.36
CA ARG A 529 -9.60 -13.39 -16.86
C ARG A 529 -8.13 -13.69 -17.19
N ARG A 530 -7.93 -14.37 -18.31
CA ARG A 530 -6.67 -14.29 -19.05
C ARG A 530 -6.65 -12.94 -19.78
N GLY A 531 -5.55 -12.21 -19.57
CA GLY A 531 -4.87 -11.43 -20.60
C GLY A 531 -5.59 -10.20 -21.14
N GLY A 532 -5.21 -9.02 -20.64
CA GLY A 532 -5.43 -7.80 -21.40
C GLY A 532 -5.53 -6.50 -20.61
N SER A 533 -4.60 -6.16 -19.71
CA SER A 533 -4.40 -4.74 -19.33
C SER A 533 -3.11 -4.45 -18.54
N PHE A 534 -1.97 -5.06 -18.86
CA PHE A 534 -0.73 -4.73 -18.12
C PHE A 534 -0.14 -3.34 -18.48
N PHE A 535 -0.62 -2.68 -19.54
CA PHE A 535 -0.26 -1.28 -19.85
C PHE A 535 -1.27 -0.22 -19.36
N ALA A 536 -2.39 -0.61 -18.77
CA ALA A 536 -3.39 0.35 -18.25
C ALA A 536 -3.09 0.79 -16.80
N SER A 537 -2.38 -0.02 -16.01
CA SER A 537 -2.03 0.30 -14.62
C SER A 537 -0.86 1.28 -14.51
N GLN A 538 0.14 1.18 -15.40
CA GLN A 538 1.30 2.07 -15.40
C GLN A 538 0.92 3.50 -15.85
N ARG A 539 -0.03 3.63 -16.80
CA ARG A 539 -0.61 4.93 -17.16
C ARG A 539 -1.44 5.54 -16.02
N ARG A 540 -2.21 4.76 -15.27
CA ARG A 540 -2.94 5.27 -14.08
C ARG A 540 -2.01 5.67 -12.94
N TYR A 541 -0.92 4.94 -12.72
CA TYR A 541 0.06 5.25 -11.69
C TYR A 541 0.88 6.50 -12.02
N LEU A 542 1.33 6.64 -13.27
CA LEU A 542 1.98 7.86 -13.76
C LEU A 542 1.02 9.06 -13.82
N GLN A 543 -0.27 8.84 -14.08
CA GLN A 543 -1.28 9.91 -14.01
C GLN A 543 -1.56 10.34 -12.57
N MET A 544 -1.52 9.42 -11.60
CA MET A 544 -1.65 9.73 -10.17
C MET A 544 -0.42 10.45 -9.58
N ILE A 545 0.78 10.15 -10.10
CA ILE A 545 2.02 10.86 -9.72
C ILE A 545 2.07 12.26 -10.36
N ARG A 546 1.61 12.40 -11.60
CA ARG A 546 1.50 13.71 -12.28
C ARG A 546 0.43 14.62 -11.65
N GLU A 547 -0.63 14.04 -11.06
CA GLU A 547 -1.65 14.78 -10.28
C GLU A 547 -1.19 15.21 -8.88
N LYS A 548 -0.09 14.66 -8.35
CA LYS A 548 0.40 15.00 -7.00
C LYS A 548 1.50 16.07 -6.96
N GLN A 549 2.00 16.54 -8.10
CA GLN A 549 3.20 17.40 -8.12
C GLN A 549 3.11 18.69 -8.96
N GLY A 550 1.91 19.17 -9.32
CA GLY A 550 1.77 20.48 -9.96
C GLY A 550 0.38 21.11 -9.79
N ASP A 551 0.36 22.33 -9.29
CA ASP A 551 -0.75 23.30 -9.31
C ASP A 551 -1.94 23.07 -8.38
N THR A 552 -1.71 23.25 -7.08
CA THR A 552 -2.75 23.27 -6.04
C THR A 552 -3.76 24.44 -6.17
N CYS A 553 -3.45 25.51 -6.91
CA CYS A 553 -4.38 26.65 -7.08
C CYS A 553 -5.34 26.53 -8.29
N ILE A 554 -4.94 25.89 -9.40
CA ILE A 554 -5.78 25.79 -10.61
C ILE A 554 -6.71 24.58 -10.56
N PHE A 555 -6.31 23.51 -9.85
CA PHE A 555 -7.11 22.29 -9.73
C PHE A 555 -8.35 22.43 -8.85
N LEU A 556 -8.34 23.31 -7.83
CA LEU A 556 -9.52 23.59 -7.01
C LEU A 556 -10.63 24.25 -7.84
N LEU A 557 -10.29 25.21 -8.71
CA LEU A 557 -11.24 25.84 -9.64
C LEU A 557 -11.78 24.86 -10.68
N ARG A 558 -10.93 23.99 -11.24
CA ARG A 558 -11.38 22.96 -12.20
C ARG A 558 -12.21 21.85 -11.55
N ARG A 559 -11.90 21.50 -10.30
CA ARG A 559 -12.66 20.51 -9.51
C ARG A 559 -14.00 21.07 -9.03
N LEU A 560 -14.08 22.37 -8.71
CA LEU A 560 -15.35 23.05 -8.45
C LEU A 560 -16.18 23.19 -9.73
N ALA A 561 -15.57 23.54 -10.87
CA ALA A 561 -16.26 23.59 -12.15
C ALA A 561 -16.77 22.20 -12.59
N SER A 562 -15.98 21.14 -12.40
CA SER A 562 -16.43 19.77 -12.68
C SER A 562 -17.49 19.30 -11.69
N TYR A 563 -17.42 19.70 -10.41
CA TYR A 563 -18.51 19.46 -9.44
C TYR A 563 -19.80 20.18 -9.83
N PHE A 564 -19.72 21.42 -10.32
CA PHE A 564 -20.89 22.16 -10.80
C PHE A 564 -21.49 21.54 -12.06
N VAL A 565 -20.67 21.06 -13.00
CA VAL A 565 -21.15 20.33 -14.18
C VAL A 565 -21.73 18.97 -13.78
N PHE A 566 -21.13 18.27 -12.81
CA PHE A 566 -21.61 16.97 -12.34
C PHE A 566 -22.90 17.12 -11.52
N MET A 567 -23.04 18.16 -10.70
CA MET A 567 -24.29 18.49 -10.00
C MET A 567 -25.37 18.93 -10.98
N ARG A 568 -25.03 19.74 -12.00
CA ARG A 568 -25.98 20.07 -13.07
C ARG A 568 -26.40 18.85 -13.88
N LEU A 569 -25.50 17.92 -14.19
CA LEU A 569 -25.83 16.69 -14.93
C LEU A 569 -26.63 15.72 -14.07
N ARG A 570 -26.29 15.59 -12.78
CA ARG A 570 -26.99 14.71 -11.83
C ARG A 570 -28.39 15.21 -11.46
N VAL A 571 -28.65 16.51 -11.61
CA VAL A 571 -29.99 17.10 -11.46
C VAL A 571 -30.74 17.16 -12.81
N ALA A 572 -30.04 17.45 -13.91
CA ALA A 572 -30.65 17.54 -15.24
C ALA A 572 -31.06 16.18 -15.82
N LEU A 573 -30.31 15.11 -15.57
CA LEU A 573 -30.61 13.77 -16.09
C LEU A 573 -31.91 13.17 -15.50
N PRO A 574 -32.17 13.22 -14.17
CA PRO A 574 -33.47 12.82 -13.63
C PRO A 574 -34.61 13.76 -14.03
N LEU A 575 -34.35 15.06 -14.22
CA LEU A 575 -35.35 16.00 -14.78
C LEU A 575 -35.71 15.66 -16.22
N LEU A 576 -34.72 15.35 -17.07
CA LEU A 576 -34.91 14.99 -18.46
C LEU A 576 -35.62 13.63 -18.58
N LEU A 577 -35.25 12.65 -17.76
CA LEU A 577 -35.98 11.38 -17.66
C LEU A 577 -37.41 11.58 -17.16
N PHE A 578 -37.64 12.50 -16.22
CA PHE A 578 -38.99 12.84 -15.77
C PHE A 578 -39.82 13.50 -16.87
N ILE A 579 -39.22 14.41 -17.64
CA ILE A 579 -39.85 15.04 -18.81
C ILE A 579 -40.17 13.98 -19.88
N VAL A 580 -39.23 13.11 -20.22
CA VAL A 580 -39.46 12.03 -21.20
C VAL A 580 -40.55 11.06 -20.72
N CYS A 581 -40.54 10.68 -19.43
CA CYS A 581 -41.59 9.84 -18.86
C CYS A 581 -42.97 10.52 -18.87
N THR A 582 -43.04 11.81 -18.57
CA THR A 582 -44.31 12.56 -18.62
C THR A 582 -44.80 12.72 -20.06
N PHE A 583 -43.92 13.00 -21.03
CA PHE A 583 -44.27 12.99 -22.45
C PHE A 583 -44.77 11.63 -22.93
N LEU A 584 -44.12 10.54 -22.54
CA LEU A 584 -44.55 9.18 -22.89
C LEU A 584 -45.91 8.86 -22.28
N ILE A 585 -46.17 9.24 -21.03
CA ILE A 585 -47.50 9.07 -20.40
C ILE A 585 -48.56 9.88 -21.16
N PHE A 586 -48.24 11.10 -21.57
CA PHE A 586 -49.17 11.97 -22.32
C PHE A 586 -49.44 11.50 -23.75
N PHE A 587 -48.50 10.78 -24.37
CA PHE A 587 -48.66 10.21 -25.72
C PHE A 587 -49.34 8.84 -25.73
N PHE A 588 -49.31 8.12 -24.61
CA PHE A 588 -49.94 6.80 -24.45
C PHE A 588 -51.28 6.83 -23.70
N GLN A 589 -51.71 8.01 -23.23
CA GLN A 589 -53.12 8.33 -22.94
C GLN A 589 -53.77 8.90 -24.20
#